data_AF-A0A963SQ05-F1
#
_entry.id   AF-A0A963SQ05-F1
#
_cell.length_a   1.000
_cell.length_b   1.000
_cell.length_c   1.000
_cell.angle_alpha   90.00
_cell.angle_beta   90.00
_cell.angle_gamma   90.00
#
_symmetry.space_group_name_H-M   'P 1'
#
loop_
_entity.id
_entity.type
_entity.pdbx_description
1 polymer ?
#
loop_
_entity_poly.entity_id
_entity_poly.type
_entity_poly.pdbx_seq_one_letter_code
_entity_poly.pdbx_strand_id
1 'polypeptide(L)'
;VARDQMFQLGKHQTTKGNQVAPVRSSSALVLSSTNINRERIYVQQPPISAVGYSSQAFAPHFPHTVRLTETKTCTDCHLSEADDNNAIMAQLLLLGTNYVNFVGLNAWTGEEGGFEAIRVTEYDEPQAVLGSYLHKYAYPEYYRQFVDDNDRELKDWTRGQAFDDNLSGETKPLEQFANVHEGTSGRVGCLQLRGEYMFVAEGKGGFAVYDVASIANKGFSERIIEGPFSALGHDTRVKSANATCMALPTEQAIAPTRNTPEMQEMNQEQPFLPIYHYAAITDSEEGLILVNVDTLADGEFRNNKLKRAVTWNEGGVLNGARHIHLAGEIAYITADRGLVVVDLSDPLNPQLAAVRELQDARASAIQFRYLWVTDMDGLKLFDVTNMRNPVAVPEATIELANARRLYIARTYAYVAAKQDGLVIVDVTRPMAPKIYKRETLGGLMNDAEDVVLGSTNASLFAYVADGVNGMKVIQMTSPDSQRNFYGFSPKPMPELVAWAKTKGPAIAMSRGLARDRAVDETGGQIAIFGRLGSRPFTRAEMERLFLTRGGFPWKVSDDVDMGAWVGGGSWRSADSAPELEEAQGGQ
;
A
#
# COMPACT_ATOMS: atom_id res chain seq x y z
N VAL A 1 21.41 -0.49 -18.14
CA VAL A 1 20.12 -0.90 -18.70
C VAL A 1 19.05 -0.38 -17.77
N ALA A 2 18.19 0.56 -18.21
CA ALA A 2 16.96 0.84 -17.48
C ALA A 2 16.16 -0.47 -17.50
N ARG A 3 15.78 -1.02 -16.34
CA ARG A 3 15.03 -2.28 -16.32
C ARG A 3 13.65 -2.00 -16.90
N ASP A 4 13.20 -2.76 -17.88
CA ASP A 4 11.84 -2.58 -18.44
C ASP A 4 10.73 -2.75 -17.40
N GLN A 5 11.04 -3.42 -16.29
CA GLN A 5 10.12 -3.63 -15.17
C GLN A 5 9.97 -2.42 -14.26
N MET A 6 10.95 -1.50 -14.23
CA MET A 6 10.99 -0.34 -13.33
C MET A 6 11.74 0.81 -14.01
N PHE A 7 10.99 1.80 -14.46
CA PHE A 7 11.50 3.08 -14.96
C PHE A 7 10.89 4.19 -14.11
N GLN A 8 11.73 5.05 -13.54
CA GLN A 8 11.34 6.10 -12.60
C GLN A 8 12.13 7.36 -12.93
N LEU A 9 11.54 8.53 -12.71
CA LEU A 9 12.16 9.83 -12.96
C LEU A 9 12.10 10.72 -11.72
N GLY A 10 13.09 11.58 -11.57
CA GLY A 10 13.13 12.59 -10.53
C GLY A 10 14.14 13.68 -10.86
N LYS A 11 14.46 14.51 -9.88
CA LYS A 11 15.44 15.59 -10.01
C LYS A 11 16.81 15.13 -9.55
N HIS A 12 17.80 15.36 -10.38
CA HIS A 12 19.20 15.11 -10.07
C HIS A 12 19.75 16.22 -9.16
N GLN A 13 20.87 15.97 -8.50
CA GLN A 13 21.55 16.91 -7.59
C GLN A 13 21.83 18.29 -8.21
N THR A 14 21.94 19.31 -7.35
CA THR A 14 22.16 20.70 -7.77
C THR A 14 23.45 20.90 -8.58
N THR A 15 24.53 20.16 -8.27
CA THR A 15 25.79 20.23 -9.05
C THR A 15 25.68 19.66 -10.47
N LYS A 16 24.54 19.06 -10.82
CA LYS A 16 24.18 18.64 -12.19
C LYS A 16 23.04 19.48 -12.77
N GLY A 17 22.76 20.66 -12.18
CA GLY A 17 21.78 21.62 -12.68
C GLY A 17 20.32 21.22 -12.46
N ASN A 18 20.03 20.35 -11.48
CA ASN A 18 18.66 19.90 -11.19
C ASN A 18 17.95 19.30 -12.41
N GLN A 19 18.68 18.63 -13.30
CA GLN A 19 18.12 18.02 -14.49
C GLN A 19 17.17 16.87 -14.13
N VAL A 20 16.19 16.61 -14.99
CA VAL A 20 15.40 15.37 -14.93
C VAL A 20 16.33 14.19 -15.22
N ALA A 21 16.30 13.17 -14.36
CA ALA A 21 17.13 12.00 -14.52
C ALA A 21 16.38 10.72 -14.15
N PRO A 22 16.77 9.56 -14.72
CA PRO A 22 16.35 8.27 -14.21
C PRO A 22 16.71 8.12 -12.74
N VAL A 23 15.77 7.57 -11.98
CA VAL A 23 15.92 7.25 -10.56
C VAL A 23 15.83 5.74 -10.41
N ARG A 24 16.59 5.19 -9.46
CA ARG A 24 16.44 3.79 -9.04
C ARG A 24 16.31 3.72 -7.52
N SER A 25 15.55 2.74 -7.04
CA SER A 25 15.76 2.21 -5.69
C SER A 25 17.22 1.75 -5.58
N SER A 26 17.93 2.32 -4.62
CA SER A 26 19.36 2.11 -4.41
C SER A 26 19.65 1.30 -3.15
N SER A 27 18.81 1.45 -2.12
CA SER A 27 18.88 0.71 -0.87
C SER A 27 17.49 0.62 -0.25
N ALA A 28 17.15 -0.53 0.32
CA ALA A 28 15.92 -0.74 1.07
C ALA A 28 16.27 -1.62 2.28
N LEU A 29 16.81 -0.96 3.31
CA LEU A 29 17.29 -1.60 4.54
C LEU A 29 16.10 -2.07 5.39
N VAL A 30 16.15 -3.32 5.80
CA VAL A 30 15.20 -3.95 6.73
C VAL A 30 16.05 -4.78 7.69
N LEU A 31 15.96 -4.51 8.98
CA LEU A 31 16.90 -5.02 9.99
C LEU A 31 16.23 -5.98 10.95
N SER A 32 16.92 -7.08 11.26
CA SER A 32 16.55 -8.01 12.33
C SER A 32 17.75 -8.23 13.23
N SER A 33 17.52 -8.50 14.52
CA SER A 33 18.59 -8.80 15.46
C SER A 33 18.27 -10.04 16.28
N THR A 34 19.28 -10.91 16.42
CA THR A 34 19.22 -12.13 17.23
C THR A 34 20.35 -12.13 18.24
N ASN A 35 20.04 -12.37 19.52
CA ASN A 35 21.06 -12.45 20.56
C ASN A 35 21.65 -13.85 20.73
N ILE A 36 22.59 -14.00 21.68
CA ILE A 36 23.28 -15.27 21.96
C ILE A 36 22.32 -16.38 22.43
N ASN A 37 21.18 -16.03 23.02
CA ASN A 37 20.14 -16.97 23.44
C ASN A 37 19.22 -17.39 22.28
N ARG A 38 19.51 -16.95 21.05
CA ARG A 38 18.65 -17.12 19.86
C ARG A 38 17.26 -16.49 20.05
N GLU A 39 17.19 -15.39 20.79
CA GLU A 39 16.00 -14.55 20.87
C GLU A 39 16.07 -13.50 19.76
N ARG A 40 15.00 -13.41 18.96
CA ARG A 40 14.87 -12.38 17.93
C ARG A 40 14.36 -11.11 18.61
N ILE A 41 15.26 -10.17 18.92
CA ILE A 41 14.95 -8.96 19.70
C ILE A 41 13.97 -8.07 18.94
N TYR A 42 14.22 -7.88 17.65
CA TYR A 42 13.33 -7.22 16.71
C TYR A 42 13.48 -7.87 15.34
N VAL A 43 12.41 -7.83 14.56
CA VAL A 43 12.38 -8.46 13.24
C VAL A 43 11.89 -7.47 12.20
N GLN A 44 12.65 -7.40 11.11
CA GLN A 44 12.31 -6.71 9.87
C GLN A 44 11.87 -5.26 10.03
N GLN A 45 12.65 -4.52 10.82
CA GLN A 45 12.43 -3.13 11.13
C GLN A 45 13.17 -2.23 10.12
N PRO A 46 12.46 -1.44 9.30
CA PRO A 46 13.09 -0.43 8.45
C PRO A 46 13.52 0.79 9.30
N PRO A 47 14.77 1.28 9.17
CA PRO A 47 15.20 2.47 9.88
C PRO A 47 14.60 3.76 9.31
N ILE A 48 14.81 4.86 10.04
CA ILE A 48 14.50 6.23 9.60
C ILE A 48 15.81 6.95 9.31
N SER A 49 15.89 7.68 8.20
CA SER A 49 17.08 8.46 7.86
C SER A 49 17.34 9.59 8.88
N ALA A 50 18.56 10.12 8.91
CA ALA A 50 18.93 11.19 9.83
C ALA A 50 18.06 12.45 9.68
N VAL A 51 17.57 12.73 8.47
CA VAL A 51 16.71 13.87 8.11
C VAL A 51 15.21 13.58 8.27
N GLY A 52 14.83 12.38 8.72
CA GLY A 52 13.43 12.03 8.97
C GLY A 52 12.71 11.31 7.82
N TYR A 53 13.23 11.35 6.61
CA TYR A 53 12.71 10.54 5.48
C TYR A 53 12.91 9.04 5.71
N SER A 54 12.15 8.23 4.98
CA SER A 54 12.36 6.79 4.97
C SER A 54 13.77 6.41 4.53
N SER A 55 14.33 5.38 5.15
CA SER A 55 15.62 4.80 4.75
C SER A 55 15.58 4.04 3.42
N GLN A 56 14.41 3.90 2.79
CA GLN A 56 14.29 3.37 1.44
C GLN A 56 14.87 4.38 0.47
N ALA A 57 16.17 4.28 0.21
CA ALA A 57 16.91 5.28 -0.52
C ALA A 57 16.71 5.12 -2.02
N PHE A 58 16.30 6.20 -2.67
CA PHE A 58 16.33 6.35 -4.11
C PHE A 58 17.59 7.12 -4.52
N ALA A 59 18.06 6.93 -5.74
CA ALA A 59 19.21 7.68 -6.24
C ALA A 59 18.99 8.03 -7.72
N PRO A 60 19.12 9.30 -8.10
CA PRO A 60 19.28 9.67 -9.51
C PRO A 60 20.53 8.99 -10.05
N HIS A 61 20.35 8.18 -11.08
CA HIS A 61 21.40 7.34 -11.63
C HIS A 61 21.32 7.37 -13.16
N PHE A 62 22.42 7.74 -13.81
CA PHE A 62 22.54 7.54 -15.24
C PHE A 62 22.95 6.07 -15.49
N PRO A 63 22.18 5.27 -16.25
CA PRO A 63 22.50 3.86 -16.48
C PRO A 63 23.90 3.69 -17.09
N HIS A 64 24.74 2.81 -16.51
CA HIS A 64 26.11 2.56 -17.03
C HIS A 64 26.13 1.80 -18.37
N THR A 65 24.96 1.39 -18.87
CA THR A 65 24.80 0.73 -20.17
C THR A 65 23.52 1.26 -20.79
N VAL A 66 23.66 1.96 -21.90
CA VAL A 66 22.57 2.40 -22.78
C VAL A 66 22.63 1.54 -24.04
N ARG A 67 21.48 1.03 -24.49
CA ARG A 67 21.37 0.28 -25.75
C ARG A 67 20.68 1.17 -26.77
N LEU A 68 21.15 1.14 -28.02
CA LEU A 68 20.63 2.00 -29.09
C LEU A 68 19.25 1.58 -29.60
N THR A 69 18.81 0.35 -29.31
CA THR A 69 17.60 -0.27 -29.88
C THR A 69 16.48 -0.52 -28.87
N GLU A 70 16.76 -0.39 -27.57
CA GLU A 70 15.80 -0.57 -26.46
C GLU A 70 15.65 0.77 -25.76
N THR A 71 15.17 1.78 -26.50
CA THR A 71 14.96 3.14 -25.98
C THR A 71 13.53 3.30 -25.49
N LYS A 72 13.37 4.01 -24.37
CA LYS A 72 12.06 4.45 -23.89
C LYS A 72 11.39 5.34 -24.93
N THR A 73 10.08 5.18 -25.10
CA THR A 73 9.26 5.88 -26.09
C THR A 73 8.48 7.03 -25.45
N CYS A 74 7.57 7.67 -26.19
CA CYS A 74 6.79 8.79 -25.67
C CYS A 74 5.81 8.31 -24.59
N THR A 75 5.19 7.14 -24.78
CA THR A 75 4.25 6.55 -23.82
C THR A 75 4.91 6.03 -22.54
N ASP A 76 6.24 5.90 -22.49
CA ASP A 76 6.97 5.63 -21.25
C ASP A 76 7.07 6.87 -20.34
N CYS A 77 6.87 8.08 -20.88
CA CYS A 77 7.03 9.36 -20.17
C CYS A 77 5.74 10.19 -20.05
N HIS A 78 4.74 9.91 -20.90
CA HIS A 78 3.51 10.68 -21.05
C HIS A 78 2.30 9.75 -21.16
N LEU A 79 1.07 10.27 -21.01
CA LEU A 79 -0.14 9.42 -21.10
C LEU A 79 -0.28 8.82 -22.50
N SER A 80 -0.60 7.54 -22.58
CA SER A 80 -0.84 6.85 -23.83
C SER A 80 -2.20 7.22 -24.43
N GLU A 81 -2.26 7.46 -25.74
CA GLU A 81 -3.53 7.60 -26.48
C GLU A 81 -4.42 6.35 -26.34
N ALA A 82 -3.81 5.17 -26.20
CA ALA A 82 -4.52 3.90 -25.96
C ALA A 82 -5.05 3.75 -24.51
N ASP A 83 -4.73 4.70 -23.63
CA ASP A 83 -5.12 4.74 -22.22
C ASP A 83 -4.66 3.51 -21.41
N ASP A 84 -3.53 2.92 -21.78
CA ASP A 84 -3.06 1.61 -21.27
C ASP A 84 -1.82 1.70 -20.36
N ASN A 85 -1.40 2.91 -19.97
CA ASN A 85 -0.13 3.14 -19.26
C ASN A 85 -0.28 3.82 -17.88
N ASN A 86 -1.46 3.84 -17.27
CA ASN A 86 -1.68 4.48 -15.95
C ASN A 86 -0.72 3.94 -14.86
N ALA A 87 -0.54 2.61 -14.79
CA ALA A 87 0.38 1.98 -13.85
C ALA A 87 1.85 2.29 -14.15
N ILE A 88 2.20 2.43 -15.44
CA ILE A 88 3.57 2.83 -15.87
C ILE A 88 3.84 4.26 -15.40
N MET A 89 2.88 5.17 -15.57
CA MET A 89 3.00 6.55 -15.08
C MET A 89 3.10 6.61 -13.55
N ALA A 90 2.35 5.78 -12.82
CA ALA A 90 2.51 5.66 -11.36
C ALA A 90 3.93 5.24 -10.97
N GLN A 91 4.51 4.26 -11.68
CA GLN A 91 5.90 3.82 -11.50
C GLN A 91 6.90 4.93 -11.84
N LEU A 92 6.69 5.61 -12.98
CA LEU A 92 7.51 6.69 -13.49
C LEU A 92 7.65 7.83 -12.48
N LEU A 93 6.53 8.21 -11.88
CA LEU A 93 6.42 9.33 -10.94
C LEU A 93 6.80 8.98 -9.51
N LEU A 94 7.28 7.75 -9.25
CA LEU A 94 7.65 7.24 -7.91
C LEU A 94 6.47 7.19 -6.92
N LEU A 95 5.23 7.12 -7.40
CA LEU A 95 4.03 6.94 -6.56
C LEU A 95 3.92 5.52 -6.01
N GLY A 96 4.72 4.60 -6.56
CA GLY A 96 4.66 3.17 -6.29
C GLY A 96 3.51 2.49 -7.04
N THR A 97 3.64 1.18 -7.21
CA THR A 97 2.64 0.35 -7.90
C THR A 97 2.07 -0.73 -7.02
N ASN A 98 2.39 -0.72 -5.72
CA ASN A 98 1.97 -1.69 -4.70
C ASN A 98 2.39 -3.15 -4.96
N TYR A 99 3.08 -3.42 -6.07
CA TYR A 99 3.40 -4.77 -6.53
C TYR A 99 4.61 -5.35 -5.78
N VAL A 100 5.60 -4.51 -5.47
CA VAL A 100 6.83 -4.93 -4.77
C VAL A 100 6.79 -4.65 -3.26
N ASN A 101 5.59 -4.45 -2.70
CA ASN A 101 5.42 -4.21 -1.27
C ASN A 101 5.89 -5.43 -0.46
N PHE A 102 6.35 -5.17 0.76
CA PHE A 102 6.93 -6.19 1.62
C PHE A 102 6.07 -6.39 2.87
N VAL A 103 5.37 -7.53 2.93
CA VAL A 103 4.53 -7.91 4.08
C VAL A 103 5.39 -8.35 5.27
N GLY A 104 6.48 -9.07 4.98
CA GLY A 104 7.43 -9.52 5.99
C GLY A 104 7.13 -10.90 6.56
N LEU A 105 7.69 -11.15 7.74
CA LEU A 105 7.70 -12.42 8.46
C LEU A 105 6.29 -12.88 8.83
N ASN A 106 5.49 -11.93 9.28
CA ASN A 106 4.12 -12.11 9.71
C ASN A 106 3.20 -11.28 8.82
N ALA A 107 2.10 -11.89 8.38
CA ALA A 107 0.97 -11.15 7.87
C ALA A 107 0.08 -10.76 9.06
N TRP A 108 -0.49 -9.57 9.02
CA TRP A 108 -1.32 -9.05 10.13
C TRP A 108 -2.75 -8.93 9.66
N THR A 109 -3.68 -9.55 10.39
CA THR A 109 -5.11 -9.51 10.08
C THR A 109 -5.90 -8.91 11.24
N GLY A 110 -6.82 -8.00 10.91
CA GLY A 110 -7.81 -7.50 11.85
C GLY A 110 -9.03 -8.42 11.88
N GLU A 111 -9.62 -8.56 13.06
CA GLU A 111 -10.72 -9.46 13.35
C GLU A 111 -11.87 -8.72 14.06
N GLU A 112 -13.03 -9.36 14.17
CA GLU A 112 -14.20 -8.79 14.88
C GLU A 112 -13.97 -8.52 16.38
N GLY A 113 -12.92 -9.07 16.99
CA GLY A 113 -12.62 -8.89 18.42
C GLY A 113 -11.14 -8.68 18.76
N GLY A 114 -10.30 -8.35 17.77
CA GLY A 114 -8.85 -8.30 17.95
C GLY A 114 -8.08 -8.24 16.65
N PHE A 115 -6.79 -8.50 16.69
CA PHE A 115 -5.97 -8.71 15.51
C PHE A 115 -4.92 -9.79 15.77
N GLU A 116 -4.44 -10.43 14.71
CA GLU A 116 -3.50 -11.55 14.82
C GLU A 116 -2.31 -11.38 13.88
N ALA A 117 -1.11 -11.64 14.40
CA ALA A 117 0.12 -11.79 13.64
C ALA A 117 0.26 -13.26 13.25
N ILE A 118 0.14 -13.55 11.96
CA ILE A 118 0.23 -14.91 11.43
C ILE A 118 1.59 -15.10 10.78
N ARG A 119 2.34 -16.11 11.22
CA ARG A 119 3.68 -16.38 10.67
C ARG A 119 3.57 -16.97 9.27
N VAL A 120 4.04 -16.25 8.24
CA VAL A 120 3.84 -16.63 6.82
C VAL A 120 5.11 -17.07 6.09
N THR A 121 6.30 -16.79 6.63
CA THR A 121 7.57 -17.15 5.97
C THR A 121 8.50 -17.97 6.85
N GLU A 122 9.50 -18.57 6.23
CA GLU A 122 10.73 -18.99 6.92
C GLU A 122 11.48 -17.78 7.51
N TYR A 123 12.33 -18.01 8.51
CA TYR A 123 13.18 -16.94 9.07
C TYR A 123 14.49 -16.83 8.31
N ASP A 124 15.08 -17.98 8.00
CA ASP A 124 16.37 -18.05 7.32
C ASP A 124 16.26 -17.59 5.87
N GLU A 125 17.40 -17.18 5.32
CA GLU A 125 17.50 -16.81 3.90
C GLU A 125 17.80 -18.04 3.03
N PRO A 126 17.19 -18.15 1.82
CA PRO A 126 16.25 -17.20 1.23
C PRO A 126 14.88 -17.25 1.91
N GLN A 127 14.38 -16.11 2.40
CA GLN A 127 13.12 -16.07 3.15
C GLN A 127 11.93 -16.47 2.24
N ALA A 128 11.50 -17.71 2.38
CA ALA A 128 10.44 -18.30 1.56
C ALA A 128 9.09 -18.23 2.26
N VAL A 129 8.04 -17.86 1.53
CA VAL A 129 6.65 -17.98 2.01
C VAL A 129 6.32 -19.47 2.17
N LEU A 130 5.75 -19.86 3.30
CA LEU A 130 5.42 -21.26 3.59
C LEU A 130 4.47 -21.84 2.53
N GLY A 131 4.73 -23.07 2.12
CA GLY A 131 3.99 -23.78 1.07
C GLY A 131 4.18 -23.28 -0.37
N SER A 132 4.99 -22.25 -0.59
CA SER A 132 5.24 -21.64 -1.91
C SER A 132 6.16 -22.45 -2.82
N TYR A 133 6.26 -22.03 -4.08
CA TYR A 133 7.24 -22.53 -5.03
C TYR A 133 8.66 -22.41 -4.47
N LEU A 134 9.06 -21.23 -3.97
CA LEU A 134 10.40 -21.05 -3.44
C LEU A 134 10.65 -21.96 -2.23
N HIS A 135 9.66 -22.14 -1.35
CA HIS A 135 9.78 -23.01 -0.20
C HIS A 135 10.05 -24.47 -0.59
N LYS A 136 9.36 -24.98 -1.62
CA LYS A 136 9.56 -26.32 -2.17
C LYS A 136 11.00 -26.59 -2.60
N TYR A 137 11.65 -25.61 -3.22
CA TYR A 137 13.00 -25.79 -3.79
C TYR A 137 14.12 -25.37 -2.84
N ALA A 138 13.92 -24.33 -2.03
CA ALA A 138 14.90 -23.87 -1.06
C ALA A 138 14.93 -24.74 0.21
N TYR A 139 13.77 -25.26 0.64
CA TYR A 139 13.62 -26.05 1.86
C TYR A 139 12.74 -27.30 1.63
N PRO A 140 13.18 -28.28 0.82
CA PRO A 140 12.34 -29.40 0.40
C PRO A 140 11.86 -30.32 1.54
N GLU A 141 12.60 -30.42 2.65
CA GLU A 141 12.16 -31.13 3.85
C GLU A 141 11.10 -30.33 4.61
N TYR A 142 11.32 -29.03 4.80
CA TYR A 142 10.40 -28.15 5.54
C TYR A 142 9.09 -27.95 4.78
N TYR A 143 9.17 -27.91 3.44
CA TYR A 143 8.00 -27.90 2.58
C TYR A 143 7.15 -29.16 2.78
N ARG A 144 7.75 -30.35 2.80
CA ARG A 144 7.02 -31.60 3.04
C ARG A 144 6.40 -31.62 4.43
N GLN A 145 7.13 -31.23 5.47
CA GLN A 145 6.56 -31.12 6.82
C GLN A 145 5.36 -30.15 6.85
N PHE A 146 5.48 -28.98 6.22
CA PHE A 146 4.41 -28.00 6.20
C PHE A 146 3.19 -28.47 5.39
N VAL A 147 3.41 -29.08 4.23
CA VAL A 147 2.32 -29.48 3.33
C VAL A 147 1.68 -30.79 3.77
N ASP A 148 2.47 -31.77 4.15
CA ASP A 148 2.02 -33.14 4.43
C ASP A 148 1.60 -33.30 5.90
N ASP A 149 2.39 -32.79 6.85
CA ASP A 149 2.12 -32.97 8.29
C ASP A 149 1.19 -31.88 8.83
N ASN A 150 1.30 -30.66 8.32
CA ASN A 150 0.49 -29.51 8.76
C ASN A 150 -0.68 -29.16 7.84
N ASP A 151 -0.89 -29.88 6.74
CA ASP A 151 -1.96 -29.62 5.75
C ASP A 151 -1.98 -28.15 5.28
N ARG A 152 -0.80 -27.55 5.13
CA ARG A 152 -0.59 -26.13 4.77
C ARG A 152 -1.19 -25.12 5.76
N GLU A 153 -1.55 -25.56 6.96
CA GLU A 153 -2.05 -24.71 8.02
C GLU A 153 -0.91 -23.96 8.70
N LEU A 154 -0.99 -22.63 8.72
CA LEU A 154 -0.13 -21.73 9.48
C LEU A 154 -0.58 -21.75 10.94
N LYS A 155 -0.24 -22.82 11.66
CA LYS A 155 -0.56 -23.02 13.07
C LYS A 155 0.68 -22.95 13.96
N ASP A 156 0.46 -22.92 15.26
CA ASP A 156 1.54 -23.00 16.24
C ASP A 156 2.17 -24.40 16.22
N TRP A 157 3.48 -24.46 16.04
CA TRP A 157 4.25 -25.71 16.13
C TRP A 157 5.74 -25.43 16.35
N THR A 158 6.48 -26.43 16.78
CA THR A 158 7.94 -26.35 16.91
C THR A 158 8.57 -27.34 15.96
N ARG A 159 9.42 -26.85 15.06
CA ARG A 159 10.22 -27.67 14.15
C ARG A 159 11.60 -27.92 14.75
N GLY A 160 12.14 -29.12 14.56
CA GLY A 160 13.47 -29.52 15.05
C GLY A 160 13.42 -30.67 16.05
N GLN A 161 14.58 -31.17 16.45
CA GLN A 161 14.72 -32.28 17.41
C GLN A 161 15.77 -31.91 18.46
N ALA A 162 15.41 -32.03 19.74
CA ALA A 162 16.31 -31.67 20.84
C ALA A 162 17.54 -32.59 20.95
N PHE A 163 17.40 -33.86 20.53
CA PHE A 163 18.44 -34.89 20.58
C PHE A 163 18.40 -35.70 19.28
N ASP A 164 19.56 -36.09 18.76
CA ASP A 164 19.64 -37.09 17.71
C ASP A 164 19.56 -38.52 18.28
N ASP A 165 19.55 -39.52 17.39
CA ASP A 165 19.50 -40.94 17.75
C ASP A 165 20.67 -41.40 18.66
N ASN A 166 21.74 -40.61 18.74
CA ASN A 166 22.93 -40.88 19.55
C ASN A 166 22.94 -40.12 20.88
N LEU A 167 21.85 -39.43 21.26
CA LEU A 167 21.79 -38.51 22.40
C LEU A 167 22.86 -37.41 22.33
N SER A 168 23.40 -37.16 21.14
CA SER A 168 24.30 -36.05 20.86
C SER A 168 23.44 -34.79 20.69
N GLY A 169 23.86 -33.69 21.33
CA GLY A 169 23.03 -32.49 21.48
C GLY A 169 22.56 -31.87 20.16
N GLU A 170 21.60 -30.93 20.23
CA GLU A 170 20.91 -30.23 19.13
C GLU A 170 21.65 -30.26 17.77
N THR A 171 21.44 -31.30 16.96
CA THR A 171 21.92 -31.34 15.57
C THR A 171 20.99 -30.57 14.63
N LYS A 172 19.72 -30.36 15.02
CA LYS A 172 18.74 -29.48 14.35
C LYS A 172 18.12 -28.52 15.39
N PRO A 173 18.42 -27.21 15.35
CA PRO A 173 17.92 -26.27 16.35
C PRO A 173 16.38 -26.20 16.34
N LEU A 174 15.78 -26.05 17.52
CA LEU A 174 14.34 -25.87 17.65
C LEU A 174 13.92 -24.48 17.14
N GLU A 175 12.98 -24.44 16.20
CA GLU A 175 12.32 -23.23 15.72
C GLU A 175 10.84 -23.25 16.06
N GLN A 176 10.40 -22.23 16.79
CA GLN A 176 8.99 -22.04 17.13
C GLN A 176 8.29 -21.20 16.05
N PHE A 177 7.23 -21.75 15.49
CA PHE A 177 6.20 -21.05 14.74
C PHE A 177 5.07 -20.74 15.70
N ALA A 178 4.69 -19.47 15.78
CA ALA A 178 3.62 -19.02 16.66
C ALA A 178 2.88 -17.87 16.00
N ASN A 179 1.57 -17.98 15.98
CA ASN A 179 0.68 -16.85 15.72
C ASN A 179 0.38 -16.15 17.04
N VAL A 180 0.28 -14.83 17.00
CA VAL A 180 0.09 -14.01 18.21
C VAL A 180 -1.15 -13.17 18.03
N HIS A 181 -2.14 -13.41 18.87
CA HIS A 181 -3.40 -12.69 18.87
C HIS A 181 -3.43 -11.65 19.99
N GLU A 182 -3.89 -10.46 19.66
CA GLU A 182 -4.19 -9.39 20.61
C GLU A 182 -5.69 -9.07 20.59
N GLY A 183 -6.33 -9.22 21.73
CA GLY A 183 -7.76 -8.93 21.88
C GLY A 183 -7.99 -7.43 21.98
N THR A 184 -9.06 -6.94 21.38
CA THR A 184 -9.44 -5.52 21.49
C THR A 184 -10.87 -5.38 22.00
N SER A 185 -11.24 -4.17 22.41
CA SER A 185 -12.57 -3.91 22.94
C SER A 185 -13.67 -3.81 21.86
N GLY A 186 -13.29 -3.92 20.59
CA GLY A 186 -14.21 -3.87 19.46
C GLY A 186 -13.65 -4.51 18.21
N ARG A 187 -14.25 -4.16 17.08
CA ARG A 187 -13.86 -4.66 15.76
C ARG A 187 -12.59 -3.96 15.28
N VAL A 188 -11.58 -4.71 14.83
CA VAL A 188 -10.41 -4.13 14.16
C VAL A 188 -10.69 -3.97 12.68
N GLY A 189 -11.25 -2.81 12.34
CA GLY A 189 -11.61 -2.49 10.96
C GLY A 189 -10.39 -2.22 10.10
N CYS A 190 -9.43 -1.44 10.56
CA CYS A 190 -8.18 -1.20 9.83
C CYS A 190 -6.99 -1.28 10.78
N LEU A 191 -5.89 -1.80 10.25
CA LEU A 191 -4.62 -1.92 10.94
C LEU A 191 -3.48 -1.66 9.95
N GLN A 192 -2.41 -1.03 10.41
CA GLN A 192 -1.24 -0.75 9.59
C GLN A 192 0.04 -0.87 10.40
N LEU A 193 0.91 -1.79 10.00
CA LEU A 193 2.29 -1.82 10.50
C LEU A 193 3.10 -0.68 9.89
N ARG A 194 3.79 0.10 10.73
CA ARG A 194 4.81 1.07 10.28
C ARG A 194 5.97 1.07 11.27
N GLY A 195 7.10 0.47 10.86
CA GLY A 195 8.23 0.26 11.75
C GLY A 195 7.85 -0.69 12.88
N GLU A 196 8.10 -0.28 14.11
CA GLU A 196 7.87 -1.09 15.31
C GLU A 196 6.42 -1.05 15.80
N TYR A 197 5.60 -0.14 15.25
CA TYR A 197 4.25 0.12 15.73
C TYR A 197 3.19 -0.41 14.79
N MET A 198 2.16 -1.03 15.37
CA MET A 198 0.91 -1.38 14.73
C MET A 198 -0.16 -0.34 15.10
N PHE A 199 -0.64 0.40 14.11
CA PHE A 199 -1.69 1.41 14.26
C PHE A 199 -3.04 0.74 14.00
N VAL A 200 -4.02 0.91 14.89
CA VAL A 200 -5.26 0.11 14.90
C VAL A 200 -6.49 0.98 15.14
N ALA A 201 -7.54 0.78 14.35
CA ALA A 201 -8.89 1.31 14.61
C ALA A 201 -9.79 0.18 15.15
N GLU A 202 -10.22 0.29 16.41
CA GLU A 202 -10.85 -0.77 17.21
C GLU A 202 -12.36 -0.57 17.46
N GLY A 203 -13.08 0.09 16.55
CA GLY A 203 -14.48 0.42 16.76
C GLY A 203 -14.67 1.24 18.04
N LYS A 204 -15.47 0.73 18.98
CA LYS A 204 -15.72 1.36 20.29
C LYS A 204 -14.48 1.48 21.17
N GLY A 205 -13.40 0.75 20.87
CA GLY A 205 -12.10 0.91 21.53
C GLY A 205 -11.36 2.18 21.15
N GLY A 206 -11.83 2.86 20.10
CA GLY A 206 -11.17 4.03 19.51
C GLY A 206 -9.97 3.65 18.67
N PHE A 207 -8.98 4.53 18.63
CA PHE A 207 -7.71 4.33 17.96
C PHE A 207 -6.63 3.96 18.97
N ALA A 208 -5.79 2.99 18.66
CA ALA A 208 -4.67 2.60 19.50
C ALA A 208 -3.42 2.32 18.67
N VAL A 209 -2.27 2.41 19.31
CA VAL A 209 -0.98 2.05 18.71
C VAL A 209 -0.25 1.06 19.62
N TYR A 210 0.06 -0.11 19.08
CA TYR A 210 0.73 -1.20 19.78
C TYR A 210 2.19 -1.30 19.36
N ASP A 211 3.09 -1.58 20.30
CA ASP A 211 4.46 -1.98 20.00
C ASP A 211 4.50 -3.48 19.67
N VAL A 212 5.00 -3.80 18.48
CA VAL A 212 5.11 -5.17 17.97
C VAL A 212 6.56 -5.58 17.70
N ALA A 213 7.55 -4.83 18.20
CA ALA A 213 8.96 -5.16 18.03
C ALA A 213 9.29 -6.56 18.58
N SER A 214 8.64 -6.93 19.69
CA SER A 214 8.84 -8.21 20.39
C SER A 214 8.09 -9.40 19.78
N ILE A 215 7.48 -9.26 18.60
CA ILE A 215 6.59 -10.29 18.03
C ILE A 215 7.25 -11.66 17.85
N ALA A 216 8.56 -11.70 17.64
CA ALA A 216 9.34 -12.91 17.48
C ALA A 216 10.28 -13.19 18.67
N ASN A 217 10.18 -12.41 19.75
CA ASN A 217 11.04 -12.52 20.91
C ASN A 217 10.50 -13.60 21.86
N LYS A 218 11.15 -14.76 21.90
CA LYS A 218 10.78 -15.86 22.81
C LYS A 218 11.06 -15.57 24.29
N GLY A 219 11.91 -14.59 24.59
CA GLY A 219 12.22 -14.16 25.96
C GLY A 219 11.19 -13.17 26.53
N PHE A 220 10.16 -12.83 25.74
CA PHE A 220 9.17 -11.84 26.09
C PHE A 220 7.78 -12.49 26.15
N SER A 221 7.07 -12.34 27.27
CA SER A 221 5.79 -13.04 27.49
C SER A 221 4.63 -12.41 26.72
N GLU A 222 4.61 -11.08 26.63
CA GLU A 222 3.57 -10.31 25.96
C GLU A 222 4.11 -9.73 24.64
N ARG A 223 3.88 -10.44 23.55
CA ARG A 223 4.56 -10.17 22.26
C ARG A 223 4.03 -8.94 21.50
N ILE A 224 2.85 -8.46 21.86
CA ILE A 224 2.21 -7.24 21.36
C ILE A 224 1.92 -6.40 22.60
N ILE A 225 2.43 -5.17 22.66
CA ILE A 225 2.49 -4.39 23.89
C ILE A 225 1.69 -3.10 23.70
N GLU A 226 0.72 -2.84 24.58
CA GLU A 226 -0.01 -1.55 24.59
C GLU A 226 0.78 -0.46 25.32
N GLY A 227 1.55 -0.82 26.36
CA GLY A 227 2.41 0.10 27.08
C GLY A 227 3.39 -0.62 28.00
N PRO A 228 4.71 -0.57 27.75
CA PRO A 228 5.69 -1.32 28.56
C PRO A 228 5.93 -0.70 29.96
N PHE A 229 5.30 0.44 30.26
CA PHE A 229 5.35 1.12 31.54
C PHE A 229 3.97 1.70 31.88
N SER A 230 3.78 2.11 33.14
CA SER A 230 2.46 2.55 33.65
C SER A 230 1.79 3.61 32.78
N ALA A 231 0.45 3.66 32.81
CA ALA A 231 -0.37 4.65 32.11
C ALA A 231 0.01 6.13 32.40
N LEU A 232 0.70 6.40 33.52
CA LEU A 232 1.23 7.74 33.83
C LEU A 232 2.36 8.17 32.87
N GLY A 233 3.02 7.22 32.22
CA GLY A 233 4.14 7.43 31.28
C GLY A 233 3.85 7.03 29.82
N HIS A 234 2.87 6.15 29.57
CA HIS A 234 2.47 5.70 28.23
C HIS A 234 0.95 5.68 28.08
N ASP A 235 0.41 6.30 27.05
CA ASP A 235 -0.98 6.15 26.64
C ASP A 235 -1.10 6.44 25.14
N THR A 236 -1.04 5.38 24.34
CA THR A 236 -1.18 5.44 22.88
C THR A 236 -2.63 5.25 22.43
N ARG A 237 -3.58 5.25 23.35
CA ARG A 237 -5.00 5.09 23.03
C ARG A 237 -5.71 6.43 22.98
N VAL A 238 -6.43 6.64 21.88
CA VAL A 238 -7.33 7.77 21.68
C VAL A 238 -8.75 7.24 21.58
N LYS A 239 -9.52 7.43 22.66
CA LYS A 239 -10.93 7.04 22.71
C LYS A 239 -11.71 7.73 21.60
N SER A 240 -12.67 7.02 21.00
CA SER A 240 -13.69 7.56 20.10
C SER A 240 -14.99 6.76 20.23
N ALA A 241 -16.07 7.25 19.62
CA ALA A 241 -17.38 6.62 19.69
C ALA A 241 -17.39 5.26 18.98
N ASN A 242 -16.89 5.21 17.74
CA ASN A 242 -16.75 4.00 16.94
C ASN A 242 -15.76 4.17 15.77
N ALA A 243 -14.45 4.03 16.03
CA ALA A 243 -13.40 4.11 15.02
C ALA A 243 -13.47 2.93 14.02
N THR A 244 -13.90 3.20 12.79
CA THR A 244 -14.14 2.18 11.76
C THR A 244 -12.89 1.84 10.94
N CYS A 245 -12.02 2.81 10.70
CA CYS A 245 -10.78 2.62 9.94
C CYS A 245 -9.77 3.72 10.28
N MET A 246 -8.55 3.57 9.77
CA MET A 246 -7.48 4.56 9.85
C MET A 246 -6.63 4.51 8.58
N ALA A 247 -5.96 5.62 8.27
CA ALA A 247 -4.91 5.71 7.27
C ALA A 247 -3.72 6.50 7.82
N LEU A 248 -2.52 6.05 7.44
CA LEU A 248 -1.29 6.82 7.55
C LEU A 248 -0.94 7.35 6.15
N PRO A 249 -0.33 8.53 6.03
CA PRO A 249 0.06 9.08 4.73
C PRO A 249 1.15 8.26 4.03
N THR A 250 1.81 7.36 4.76
CA THR A 250 2.77 6.39 4.23
C THR A 250 2.93 5.20 5.18
N GLU A 251 3.13 4.01 4.62
CA GLU A 251 3.51 2.78 5.34
C GLU A 251 5.01 2.75 5.68
N GLN A 252 5.79 3.68 5.13
CA GLN A 252 7.23 3.76 5.39
C GLN A 252 7.52 4.46 6.71
N ALA A 253 8.50 3.97 7.46
CA ALA A 253 8.97 4.63 8.68
C ALA A 253 9.54 6.02 8.34
N ILE A 254 9.05 7.05 9.03
CA ILE A 254 9.42 8.45 8.87
C ILE A 254 9.43 9.14 10.24
N ALA A 255 10.15 10.26 10.35
CA ALA A 255 10.16 11.14 11.52
C ALA A 255 10.19 12.61 11.04
N PRO A 256 9.02 13.21 10.72
CA PRO A 256 8.93 14.55 10.15
C PRO A 256 9.66 15.62 10.99
N THR A 257 9.66 15.48 12.31
CA THR A 257 10.33 16.40 13.26
C THR A 257 11.85 16.52 13.07
N ARG A 258 12.51 15.54 12.40
CA ARG A 258 13.95 15.61 12.09
C ARG A 258 14.26 16.44 10.84
N ASN A 259 13.26 16.74 10.02
CA ASN A 259 13.42 17.55 8.81
C ASN A 259 13.33 19.04 9.15
N THR A 260 14.26 19.53 9.99
CA THR A 260 14.28 20.93 10.43
C THR A 260 14.69 21.87 9.29
N PRO A 261 14.40 23.18 9.38
CA PRO A 261 14.85 24.15 8.37
C PRO A 261 16.36 24.10 8.10
N GLU A 262 17.18 23.89 9.14
CA GLU A 262 18.63 23.76 9.00
C GLU A 262 19.02 22.50 8.20
N MET A 263 18.34 21.38 8.46
CA MET A 263 18.55 20.14 7.71
C MET A 263 18.07 20.27 6.25
N GLN A 264 16.97 20.98 6.02
CA GLN A 264 16.44 21.26 4.68
C GLN A 264 17.43 22.13 3.89
N GLU A 265 18.00 23.17 4.49
CA GLU A 265 19.01 24.02 3.86
C GLU A 265 20.29 23.25 3.54
N MET A 266 20.81 22.50 4.53
CA MET A 266 22.05 21.74 4.37
C MET A 266 21.93 20.66 3.30
N ASN A 267 20.80 19.95 3.25
CA ASN A 267 20.59 18.85 2.30
C ASN A 267 19.91 19.28 0.98
N GLN A 268 19.38 20.50 0.93
CA GLN A 268 18.55 21.02 -0.16
C GLN A 268 17.34 20.11 -0.42
N GLU A 269 16.72 19.66 0.66
CA GLU A 269 15.57 18.76 0.63
C GLU A 269 14.25 19.53 0.73
N GLN A 270 13.17 18.89 0.31
CA GLN A 270 11.82 19.43 0.50
C GLN A 270 11.43 19.36 1.98
N PRO A 271 10.50 20.21 2.45
CA PRO A 271 9.83 19.99 3.71
C PRO A 271 8.86 18.81 3.61
N PHE A 272 8.63 18.11 4.71
CA PHE A 272 7.47 17.22 4.83
C PHE A 272 6.17 18.02 4.71
N LEU A 273 5.16 17.44 4.07
CA LEU A 273 3.81 17.99 4.11
C LEU A 273 3.21 17.82 5.51
N PRO A 274 2.37 18.77 5.99
CA PRO A 274 1.82 18.72 7.35
C PRO A 274 1.08 17.42 7.70
N ILE A 275 0.45 16.76 6.71
CA ILE A 275 -0.30 15.52 6.93
C ILE A 275 0.58 14.38 7.49
N TYR A 276 1.90 14.38 7.24
CA TYR A 276 2.83 13.33 7.69
C TYR A 276 2.98 13.20 9.21
N HIS A 277 2.56 14.23 9.96
CA HIS A 277 2.55 14.22 11.42
C HIS A 277 1.37 13.44 12.02
N TYR A 278 0.35 13.12 11.20
CA TYR A 278 -0.94 12.64 11.70
C TYR A 278 -1.28 11.24 11.20
N ALA A 279 -1.93 10.47 12.06
CA ALA A 279 -2.83 9.41 11.65
C ALA A 279 -4.23 10.01 11.41
N ALA A 280 -4.90 9.58 10.34
CA ALA A 280 -6.26 9.96 10.02
C ALA A 280 -7.21 8.79 10.30
N ILE A 281 -8.18 8.99 11.18
CA ILE A 281 -9.09 7.95 11.68
C ILE A 281 -10.51 8.31 11.24
N THR A 282 -11.23 7.35 10.67
CA THR A 282 -12.66 7.47 10.44
C THR A 282 -13.42 6.88 11.61
N ASP A 283 -14.39 7.62 12.09
CA ASP A 283 -15.34 7.23 13.12
C ASP A 283 -16.76 7.33 12.55
N SER A 284 -17.59 6.30 12.74
CA SER A 284 -18.92 6.27 12.13
C SER A 284 -19.89 7.31 12.71
N GLU A 285 -19.60 7.85 13.89
CA GLU A 285 -20.43 8.85 14.57
C GLU A 285 -19.75 10.22 14.58
N GLU A 286 -18.46 10.27 14.90
CA GLU A 286 -17.69 11.52 15.07
C GLU A 286 -17.09 12.05 13.77
N GLY A 287 -17.06 11.25 12.69
CA GLY A 287 -16.48 11.62 11.39
C GLY A 287 -14.97 11.43 11.33
N LEU A 288 -14.21 12.46 10.95
CA LEU A 288 -12.75 12.40 10.82
C LEU A 288 -12.07 12.84 12.12
N ILE A 289 -11.17 12.01 12.64
CA ILE A 289 -10.31 12.33 13.78
C ILE A 289 -8.86 12.31 13.31
N LEU A 290 -8.09 13.36 13.62
CA LEU A 290 -6.63 13.36 13.40
C LEU A 290 -5.90 13.24 14.73
N VAL A 291 -4.86 12.41 14.77
CA VAL A 291 -4.02 12.19 15.95
C VAL A 291 -2.58 12.42 15.54
N ASN A 292 -1.87 13.34 16.21
CA ASN A 292 -0.44 13.50 15.99
C ASN A 292 0.30 12.27 16.55
N VAL A 293 1.19 11.67 15.76
CA VAL A 293 1.89 10.42 16.10
C VAL A 293 3.41 10.58 16.13
N ASP A 294 3.92 11.81 16.18
CA ASP A 294 5.35 12.11 16.11
C ASP A 294 6.15 11.57 17.30
N THR A 295 5.52 11.51 18.49
CA THR A 295 6.16 11.02 19.72
C THR A 295 6.65 9.59 19.58
N LEU A 296 6.02 8.80 18.69
CA LEU A 296 6.42 7.42 18.43
C LEU A 296 7.75 7.32 17.65
N ALA A 297 8.26 8.43 17.09
CA ALA A 297 9.48 8.43 16.28
C ALA A 297 10.60 9.33 16.84
N ASP A 298 10.38 9.97 18.00
CA ASP A 298 11.35 10.88 18.61
C ASP A 298 12.37 10.17 19.52
N GLY A 299 12.10 8.92 19.92
CA GLY A 299 12.94 8.12 20.81
C GLY A 299 12.72 8.37 22.31
N GLU A 300 11.69 9.12 22.68
CA GLU A 300 11.32 9.46 24.06
C GLU A 300 10.04 8.74 24.48
N PHE A 301 10.17 7.51 24.96
CA PHE A 301 9.00 6.69 25.26
C PHE A 301 8.06 7.24 26.36
N ARG A 302 8.55 8.15 27.24
CA ARG A 302 7.77 8.69 28.37
C ARG A 302 6.76 9.77 27.97
N ASN A 303 6.84 10.28 26.74
CA ASN A 303 5.95 11.32 26.24
C ASN A 303 4.86 10.78 25.31
N ASN A 304 4.83 9.47 25.06
CA ASN A 304 3.85 8.79 24.22
C ASN A 304 2.44 8.87 24.84
N LYS A 305 1.81 10.03 24.69
CA LYS A 305 0.49 10.37 25.20
C LYS A 305 -0.32 10.94 24.05
N LEU A 306 -0.83 10.05 23.21
CA LEU A 306 -1.50 10.43 21.99
C LEU A 306 -2.80 11.18 22.32
N LYS A 307 -3.08 12.21 21.54
CA LYS A 307 -4.26 13.06 21.69
C LYS A 307 -4.84 13.39 20.33
N ARG A 308 -6.14 13.62 20.32
CA ARG A 308 -6.83 14.20 19.17
C ARG A 308 -6.27 15.59 18.92
N ALA A 309 -5.83 15.84 17.69
CA ALA A 309 -5.52 17.16 17.19
C ALA A 309 -6.79 17.84 16.64
N VAL A 310 -7.61 17.08 15.91
CA VAL A 310 -8.87 17.54 15.31
C VAL A 310 -9.94 16.44 15.38
N THR A 311 -11.19 16.85 15.51
CA THR A 311 -12.38 16.04 15.20
C THR A 311 -13.28 16.88 14.30
N TRP A 312 -13.64 16.36 13.12
CA TRP A 312 -14.31 17.10 12.07
C TRP A 312 -15.40 16.27 11.38
N ASN A 313 -16.62 16.82 11.31
CA ASN A 313 -17.75 16.22 10.60
C ASN A 313 -18.74 17.32 10.19
N GLU A 314 -18.34 18.17 9.25
CA GLU A 314 -19.16 19.31 8.81
C GLU A 314 -20.52 18.85 8.27
N GLY A 315 -21.61 19.34 8.87
CA GLY A 315 -22.98 19.02 8.45
C GLY A 315 -23.33 17.52 8.47
N GLY A 316 -22.59 16.71 9.25
CA GLY A 316 -22.78 15.25 9.30
C GLY A 316 -22.41 14.54 8.01
N VAL A 317 -21.55 15.13 7.17
CA VAL A 317 -21.18 14.56 5.86
C VAL A 317 -20.44 13.23 5.96
N LEU A 318 -19.76 12.97 7.08
CA LEU A 318 -19.03 11.73 7.38
C LEU A 318 -19.79 10.77 8.30
N ASN A 319 -21.10 10.95 8.50
CA ASN A 319 -21.89 9.96 9.24
C ASN A 319 -21.80 8.59 8.56
N GLY A 320 -21.58 7.55 9.36
CA GLY A 320 -21.37 6.19 8.88
C GLY A 320 -20.05 6.00 8.14
N ALA A 321 -19.02 6.84 8.36
CA ALA A 321 -17.71 6.65 7.75
C ALA A 321 -17.15 5.23 8.02
N ARG A 322 -16.64 4.57 6.97
CA ARG A 322 -16.27 3.14 6.99
C ARG A 322 -14.82 2.85 6.62
N HIS A 323 -14.28 3.62 5.68
CA HIS A 323 -12.94 3.43 5.14
C HIS A 323 -12.37 4.76 4.66
N ILE A 324 -11.06 4.92 4.82
CA ILE A 324 -10.30 6.09 4.38
C ILE A 324 -9.08 5.67 3.56
N HIS A 325 -8.81 6.40 2.49
CA HIS A 325 -7.57 6.33 1.74
C HIS A 325 -6.94 7.72 1.65
N LEU A 326 -5.65 7.85 1.99
CA LEU A 326 -4.90 9.09 1.84
C LEU A 326 -4.11 9.07 0.54
N ALA A 327 -4.28 10.11 -0.27
CA ALA A 327 -3.50 10.41 -1.45
C ALA A 327 -2.74 11.73 -1.20
N GLY A 328 -1.65 11.64 -0.43
CA GLY A 328 -0.98 12.81 0.14
C GLY A 328 -1.92 13.59 1.07
N GLU A 329 -2.16 14.86 0.76
CA GLU A 329 -3.04 15.75 1.53
C GLU A 329 -4.54 15.52 1.28
N ILE A 330 -4.93 14.63 0.38
CA ILE A 330 -6.35 14.38 0.06
C ILE A 330 -6.82 13.08 0.70
N ALA A 331 -7.90 13.16 1.48
CA ALA A 331 -8.57 12.00 2.05
C ALA A 331 -9.82 11.63 1.25
N TYR A 332 -9.86 10.40 0.76
CA TYR A 332 -11.04 9.77 0.17
C TYR A 332 -11.70 8.89 1.23
N ILE A 333 -12.88 9.30 1.69
CA ILE A 333 -13.60 8.63 2.78
C ILE A 333 -14.91 8.07 2.24
N THR A 334 -15.16 6.78 2.47
CA THR A 334 -16.47 6.19 2.21
C THR A 334 -17.35 6.34 3.46
N ALA A 335 -18.56 6.83 3.28
CA ALA A 335 -19.54 7.11 4.33
C ALA A 335 -20.97 6.82 3.81
N ASP A 336 -21.99 7.04 4.63
CA ASP A 336 -23.37 6.76 4.24
C ASP A 336 -23.84 7.62 3.05
N ARG A 337 -23.27 8.83 2.87
CA ARG A 337 -23.53 9.69 1.70
C ARG A 337 -22.79 9.24 0.44
N GLY A 338 -21.90 8.26 0.51
CA GLY A 338 -21.08 7.77 -0.60
C GLY A 338 -19.59 8.10 -0.41
N LEU A 339 -18.93 8.55 -1.48
CA LEU A 339 -17.54 8.98 -1.45
C LEU A 339 -17.44 10.46 -1.09
N VAL A 340 -16.81 10.77 0.04
CA VAL A 340 -16.54 12.12 0.53
C VAL A 340 -15.06 12.42 0.37
N VAL A 341 -14.74 13.57 -0.20
CA VAL A 341 -13.37 14.04 -0.41
C VAL A 341 -13.09 15.17 0.56
N VAL A 342 -12.06 14.99 1.39
CA VAL A 342 -11.62 15.99 2.36
C VAL A 342 -10.21 16.44 2.01
N ASP A 343 -10.03 17.74 1.93
CA ASP A 343 -8.73 18.39 1.76
C ASP A 343 -8.08 18.59 3.14
N LEU A 344 -6.87 18.06 3.29
CA LEU A 344 -6.05 18.10 4.50
C LEU A 344 -4.69 18.79 4.23
N SER A 345 -4.61 19.69 3.24
CA SER A 345 -3.43 20.55 3.06
C SER A 345 -3.12 21.37 4.33
N ASP A 346 -4.16 21.76 5.07
CA ASP A 346 -4.06 22.16 6.48
C ASP A 346 -4.80 21.12 7.35
N PRO A 347 -4.10 20.14 7.93
CA PRO A 347 -4.73 19.08 8.73
C PRO A 347 -5.50 19.61 9.94
N LEU A 348 -5.14 20.78 10.46
CA LEU A 348 -5.83 21.35 11.62
C LEU A 348 -7.14 22.05 11.24
N ASN A 349 -7.36 22.30 9.95
CA ASN A 349 -8.58 22.90 9.41
C ASN A 349 -9.08 22.10 8.18
N PRO A 350 -9.61 20.87 8.36
CA PRO A 350 -10.09 20.06 7.25
C PRO A 350 -11.19 20.76 6.45
N GLN A 351 -11.18 20.59 5.13
CA GLN A 351 -12.17 21.20 4.24
C GLN A 351 -12.87 20.15 3.38
N LEU A 352 -14.20 20.25 3.28
CA LEU A 352 -14.96 19.44 2.35
C LEU A 352 -14.66 19.88 0.91
N ALA A 353 -14.06 19.00 0.11
CA ALA A 353 -13.73 19.27 -1.28
C ALA A 353 -14.85 18.81 -2.24
N ALA A 354 -15.38 17.61 -2.03
CA ALA A 354 -16.45 17.06 -2.87
C ALA A 354 -17.23 15.95 -2.15
N VAL A 355 -18.45 15.69 -2.63
CA VAL A 355 -19.25 14.51 -2.30
C VAL A 355 -19.71 13.86 -3.61
N ARG A 356 -19.61 12.53 -3.68
CA ARG A 356 -20.14 11.70 -4.75
C ARG A 356 -21.07 10.66 -4.15
N GLU A 357 -22.34 10.79 -4.47
CA GLU A 357 -23.37 9.89 -3.96
C GLU A 357 -23.14 8.47 -4.49
N LEU A 358 -23.08 7.53 -3.56
CA LEU A 358 -22.93 6.10 -3.80
C LEU A 358 -23.76 5.37 -2.76
N GLN A 359 -24.39 4.26 -3.15
CA GLN A 359 -25.14 3.44 -2.21
C GLN A 359 -24.20 2.42 -1.58
N ASP A 360 -24.14 2.40 -0.25
CA ASP A 360 -23.32 1.43 0.50
C ASP A 360 -21.83 1.45 0.09
N ALA A 361 -21.21 2.62 0.00
CA ALA A 361 -19.78 2.73 -0.28
C ALA A 361 -18.95 2.03 0.82
N ARG A 362 -17.98 1.20 0.44
CA ARG A 362 -17.28 0.27 1.35
C ARG A 362 -15.77 0.52 1.44
N ALA A 363 -15.09 0.69 0.31
CA ALA A 363 -13.64 0.90 0.28
C ALA A 363 -13.20 1.69 -0.95
N SER A 364 -12.00 2.26 -0.87
CA SER A 364 -11.41 3.05 -1.96
C SER A 364 -9.91 2.80 -2.11
N ALA A 365 -9.42 2.76 -3.34
CA ALA A 365 -7.99 2.64 -3.64
C ALA A 365 -7.63 3.48 -4.87
N ILE A 366 -6.51 4.21 -4.80
CA ILE A 366 -6.02 5.05 -5.91
C ILE A 366 -4.78 4.43 -6.55
N GLN A 367 -4.64 4.65 -7.86
CA GLN A 367 -3.36 4.55 -8.54
C GLN A 367 -3.28 5.67 -9.58
N PHE A 368 -2.39 6.63 -9.31
CA PHE A 368 -2.16 7.79 -10.17
C PHE A 368 -3.45 8.58 -10.47
N ARG A 369 -4.02 8.50 -11.68
CA ARG A 369 -5.18 9.32 -12.09
C ARG A 369 -6.53 8.70 -11.78
N TYR A 370 -6.57 7.47 -11.30
CA TYR A 370 -7.81 6.71 -11.16
C TYR A 370 -8.02 6.23 -9.74
N LEU A 371 -9.19 6.59 -9.19
CA LEU A 371 -9.68 6.14 -7.89
C LEU A 371 -10.78 5.11 -8.12
N TRP A 372 -10.60 3.95 -7.52
CA TRP A 372 -11.56 2.86 -7.55
C TRP A 372 -12.30 2.80 -6.23
N VAL A 373 -13.62 2.64 -6.28
CA VAL A 373 -14.48 2.59 -5.09
C VAL A 373 -15.39 1.37 -5.19
N THR A 374 -15.47 0.60 -4.11
CA THR A 374 -16.44 -0.49 -4.01
C THR A 374 -17.71 0.01 -3.31
N ASP A 375 -18.86 -0.41 -3.82
CA ASP A 375 -20.16 -0.07 -3.26
C ASP A 375 -21.17 -1.21 -3.42
N MET A 376 -22.48 -0.92 -3.29
CA MET A 376 -23.54 -1.92 -3.46
C MET A 376 -23.52 -2.61 -4.83
N ASP A 377 -23.24 -1.86 -5.90
CA ASP A 377 -23.37 -2.35 -7.28
C ASP A 377 -22.10 -3.07 -7.77
N GLY A 378 -20.96 -2.81 -7.14
CA GLY A 378 -19.71 -3.50 -7.41
C GLY A 378 -18.50 -2.59 -7.29
N LEU A 379 -17.69 -2.52 -8.35
CA LEU A 379 -16.48 -1.72 -8.44
C LEU A 379 -16.66 -0.56 -9.42
N LYS A 380 -16.66 0.67 -8.91
CA LYS A 380 -16.83 1.92 -9.67
C LYS A 380 -15.51 2.66 -9.85
N LEU A 381 -15.42 3.42 -10.94
CA LEU A 381 -14.25 4.22 -11.30
C LEU A 381 -14.56 5.71 -11.21
N PHE A 382 -13.59 6.47 -10.68
CA PHE A 382 -13.53 7.92 -10.75
C PHE A 382 -12.20 8.37 -11.35
N ASP A 383 -12.25 9.29 -12.31
CA ASP A 383 -11.09 10.09 -12.73
C ASP A 383 -10.81 11.15 -11.64
N VAL A 384 -9.60 11.10 -11.09
CA VAL A 384 -9.09 12.01 -10.05
C VAL A 384 -7.88 12.80 -10.52
N THR A 385 -7.81 13.09 -11.82
CA THR A 385 -6.84 14.02 -12.41
C THR A 385 -6.82 15.34 -11.63
N ASN A 386 -8.01 15.85 -11.29
CA ASN A 386 -8.20 16.80 -10.19
C ASN A 386 -8.60 16.03 -8.92
N MET A 387 -7.66 15.88 -7.99
CA MET A 387 -7.84 15.07 -6.78
C MET A 387 -8.93 15.60 -5.84
N ARG A 388 -9.24 16.90 -5.89
CA ARG A 388 -10.29 17.52 -5.08
C ARG A 388 -11.69 17.35 -5.68
N ASN A 389 -11.77 16.96 -6.95
CA ASN A 389 -13.03 16.83 -7.67
C ASN A 389 -13.07 15.54 -8.51
N PRO A 390 -13.28 14.37 -7.88
CA PRO A 390 -13.42 13.11 -8.60
C PRO A 390 -14.57 13.16 -9.61
N VAL A 391 -14.39 12.64 -10.80
CA VAL A 391 -15.42 12.57 -11.84
C VAL A 391 -15.74 11.10 -12.11
N ALA A 392 -17.00 10.71 -11.95
CA ALA A 392 -17.41 9.32 -12.17
C ALA A 392 -17.23 8.91 -13.64
N VAL A 393 -16.85 7.65 -13.87
CA VAL A 393 -16.73 7.03 -15.20
C VAL A 393 -17.67 5.81 -15.22
N PRO A 394 -18.99 6.00 -15.40
CA PRO A 394 -19.99 4.94 -15.21
C PRO A 394 -19.78 3.73 -16.13
N GLU A 395 -19.30 3.94 -17.35
CA GLU A 395 -19.01 2.91 -18.35
C GLU A 395 -17.89 1.94 -17.92
N ALA A 396 -17.09 2.31 -16.93
CA ALA A 396 -16.01 1.50 -16.37
C ALA A 396 -16.42 0.74 -15.09
N THR A 397 -17.73 0.67 -14.79
CA THR A 397 -18.24 -0.07 -13.64
C THR A 397 -18.16 -1.58 -13.89
N ILE A 398 -17.64 -2.32 -12.92
CA ILE A 398 -17.70 -3.79 -12.90
C ILE A 398 -18.75 -4.21 -11.86
N GLU A 399 -19.84 -4.81 -12.34
CA GLU A 399 -20.90 -5.32 -11.48
C GLU A 399 -20.40 -6.51 -10.65
N LEU A 400 -20.56 -6.42 -9.33
CA LEU A 400 -20.19 -7.45 -8.36
C LEU A 400 -21.20 -7.45 -7.22
N ALA A 401 -21.74 -8.63 -6.88
CA ALA A 401 -22.82 -8.72 -5.90
C ALA A 401 -22.41 -8.26 -4.49
N ASN A 402 -21.15 -8.47 -4.10
CA ASN A 402 -20.65 -8.20 -2.74
C ASN A 402 -19.20 -7.71 -2.72
N ALA A 403 -18.86 -6.69 -3.52
CA ALA A 403 -17.52 -6.09 -3.47
C ALA A 403 -17.21 -5.50 -2.08
N ARG A 404 -16.13 -5.95 -1.45
CA ARG A 404 -15.65 -5.49 -0.14
C ARG A 404 -14.43 -4.62 -0.33
N ARG A 405 -13.28 -4.94 0.25
CA ARG A 405 -12.05 -4.18 0.01
C ARG A 405 -11.38 -4.57 -1.30
N LEU A 406 -10.49 -3.68 -1.72
CA LEU A 406 -9.76 -3.80 -2.96
C LEU A 406 -8.31 -3.37 -2.79
N TYR A 407 -7.46 -3.94 -3.62
CA TYR A 407 -6.05 -3.59 -3.72
C TYR A 407 -5.65 -3.48 -5.18
N ILE A 408 -4.94 -2.43 -5.55
CA ILE A 408 -4.50 -2.21 -6.94
C ILE A 408 -3.00 -2.43 -6.99
N ALA A 409 -2.56 -3.38 -7.79
CA ALA A 409 -1.14 -3.62 -8.04
C ALA A 409 -0.85 -3.67 -9.54
N ARG A 410 -0.02 -2.72 -10.00
CA ARG A 410 0.27 -2.49 -11.43
C ARG A 410 -1.03 -2.43 -12.25
N THR A 411 -1.24 -3.35 -13.20
CA THR A 411 -2.38 -3.32 -14.13
C THR A 411 -3.56 -4.19 -13.69
N TYR A 412 -3.58 -4.64 -12.43
CA TYR A 412 -4.68 -5.44 -11.90
C TYR A 412 -5.24 -4.83 -10.61
N ALA A 413 -6.57 -4.86 -10.48
CA ALA A 413 -7.28 -4.66 -9.23
C ALA A 413 -7.72 -6.02 -8.67
N TYR A 414 -7.53 -6.21 -7.38
CA TYR A 414 -7.87 -7.41 -6.63
C TYR A 414 -8.99 -7.03 -5.66
N VAL A 415 -10.17 -7.58 -5.85
CA VAL A 415 -11.37 -7.23 -5.07
C VAL A 415 -11.77 -8.46 -4.26
N ALA A 416 -11.82 -8.32 -2.94
CA ALA A 416 -12.45 -9.30 -2.07
C ALA A 416 -13.96 -9.18 -2.23
N ALA A 417 -14.65 -10.27 -2.57
CA ALA A 417 -16.03 -10.23 -3.03
C ALA A 417 -16.96 -11.26 -2.36
N LYS A 418 -16.72 -11.56 -1.07
CA LYS A 418 -17.50 -12.56 -0.31
C LYS A 418 -17.60 -13.90 -1.06
N GLN A 419 -18.80 -14.29 -1.49
CA GLN A 419 -19.08 -15.59 -2.10
C GLN A 419 -18.41 -15.76 -3.47
N ASP A 420 -18.09 -14.67 -4.16
CA ASP A 420 -17.33 -14.69 -5.41
C ASP A 420 -15.81 -14.85 -5.19
N GLY A 421 -15.38 -14.91 -3.92
CA GLY A 421 -13.98 -15.07 -3.52
C GLY A 421 -13.15 -13.85 -3.88
N LEU A 422 -12.00 -14.08 -4.51
CA LEU A 422 -11.10 -13.03 -4.99
C LEU A 422 -11.38 -12.78 -6.48
N VAL A 423 -11.88 -11.59 -6.78
CA VAL A 423 -12.12 -11.14 -8.16
C VAL A 423 -10.94 -10.32 -8.63
N ILE A 424 -10.29 -10.79 -9.69
CA ILE A 424 -9.15 -10.12 -10.32
C ILE A 424 -9.66 -9.41 -11.56
N VAL A 425 -9.47 -8.09 -11.62
CA VAL A 425 -9.90 -7.21 -12.70
C VAL A 425 -8.66 -6.68 -13.41
N ASP A 426 -8.59 -6.88 -14.73
CA ASP A 426 -7.63 -6.20 -15.59
C ASP A 426 -8.03 -4.73 -15.72
N VAL A 427 -7.17 -3.86 -15.20
CA VAL A 427 -7.31 -2.40 -15.21
C VAL A 427 -6.19 -1.75 -16.01
N THR A 428 -5.57 -2.49 -16.94
CA THR A 428 -4.56 -1.96 -17.87
C THR A 428 -5.09 -0.72 -18.58
N ARG A 429 -6.34 -0.77 -19.05
CA ARG A 429 -7.12 0.36 -19.54
C ARG A 429 -8.22 0.70 -18.54
N PRO A 430 -8.01 1.66 -17.63
CA PRO A 430 -8.92 1.91 -16.52
C PRO A 430 -10.34 2.25 -16.96
N MET A 431 -10.51 2.99 -18.06
CA MET A 431 -11.83 3.34 -18.61
C MET A 431 -12.57 2.17 -19.29
N ALA A 432 -11.93 1.01 -19.47
CA ALA A 432 -12.54 -0.19 -20.04
C ALA A 432 -12.06 -1.47 -19.31
N PRO A 433 -12.30 -1.56 -17.99
CA PRO A 433 -11.80 -2.66 -17.18
C PRO A 433 -12.54 -3.95 -17.51
N LYS A 434 -11.91 -5.09 -17.23
CA LYS A 434 -12.53 -6.41 -17.47
C LYS A 434 -12.18 -7.38 -16.38
N ILE A 435 -13.14 -8.20 -15.96
CA ILE A 435 -12.85 -9.31 -15.05
C ILE A 435 -11.92 -10.28 -15.76
N TYR A 436 -10.74 -10.45 -15.19
CA TYR A 436 -9.73 -11.41 -15.64
C TYR A 436 -10.03 -12.80 -15.09
N LYS A 437 -10.29 -12.91 -13.77
CA LYS A 437 -10.57 -14.19 -13.11
C LYS A 437 -11.41 -13.98 -11.85
N ARG A 438 -12.29 -14.95 -11.54
CA ARG A 438 -12.88 -15.14 -10.21
C ARG A 438 -12.27 -16.39 -9.61
N GLU A 439 -11.73 -16.29 -8.40
CA GLU A 439 -11.08 -17.39 -7.72
C GLU A 439 -11.74 -17.63 -6.37
N THR A 440 -12.26 -18.84 -6.16
CA THR A 440 -12.86 -19.27 -4.89
C THR A 440 -12.08 -20.41 -4.24
N LEU A 441 -10.99 -20.86 -4.88
CA LEU A 441 -10.17 -21.99 -4.46
C LEU A 441 -10.99 -23.26 -4.23
N GLY A 442 -11.92 -23.55 -5.15
CA GLY A 442 -12.84 -24.69 -5.03
C GLY A 442 -13.90 -24.50 -3.95
N GLY A 443 -14.27 -23.27 -3.62
CA GLY A 443 -15.25 -22.93 -2.59
C GLY A 443 -14.67 -22.74 -1.19
N LEU A 444 -13.34 -22.90 -1.03
CA LEU A 444 -12.62 -22.68 0.23
C LEU A 444 -12.47 -21.19 0.60
N MET A 445 -12.73 -20.29 -0.35
CA MET A 445 -12.72 -18.84 -0.17
C MET A 445 -14.06 -18.27 -0.64
N ASN A 446 -14.96 -18.07 0.31
CA ASN A 446 -16.35 -17.68 0.09
C ASN A 446 -16.83 -16.56 1.03
N ASP A 447 -15.94 -16.03 1.86
CA ASP A 447 -16.19 -14.95 2.80
C ASP A 447 -15.08 -13.89 2.75
N ALA A 448 -14.54 -13.65 1.55
CA ALA A 448 -13.45 -12.69 1.32
C ALA A 448 -13.89 -11.26 1.67
N GLU A 449 -13.19 -10.66 2.63
CA GLU A 449 -13.42 -9.30 3.17
C GLU A 449 -12.33 -8.31 2.75
N ASP A 450 -11.07 -8.74 2.76
CA ASP A 450 -9.92 -7.90 2.43
C ASP A 450 -8.82 -8.66 1.71
N VAL A 451 -8.01 -7.94 0.94
CA VAL A 451 -6.86 -8.46 0.22
C VAL A 451 -5.73 -7.45 0.19
N VAL A 452 -4.51 -7.91 0.48
CA VAL A 452 -3.28 -7.14 0.25
C VAL A 452 -2.29 -8.00 -0.52
N LEU A 453 -1.41 -7.35 -1.27
CA LEU A 453 -0.38 -8.04 -2.04
C LEU A 453 1.02 -7.69 -1.52
N GLY A 454 1.94 -8.64 -1.68
CA GLY A 454 3.36 -8.44 -1.42
C GLY A 454 4.22 -9.31 -2.31
N SER A 455 5.41 -8.82 -2.62
CA SER A 455 6.43 -9.60 -3.31
C SER A 455 7.44 -10.14 -2.32
N THR A 456 7.70 -11.45 -2.40
CA THR A 456 8.79 -12.10 -1.68
C THR A 456 9.70 -12.75 -2.70
N ASN A 457 10.95 -12.31 -2.74
CA ASN A 457 11.92 -12.67 -3.77
C ASN A 457 11.39 -12.37 -5.19
N ALA A 458 11.09 -13.40 -5.98
CA ALA A 458 10.66 -13.29 -7.38
C ALA A 458 9.17 -13.62 -7.61
N SER A 459 8.41 -13.80 -6.53
CA SER A 459 7.00 -14.19 -6.56
C SER A 459 6.11 -13.14 -5.90
N LEU A 460 4.94 -12.94 -6.49
CA LEU A 460 3.86 -12.14 -5.94
C LEU A 460 2.93 -13.03 -5.13
N PHE A 461 2.50 -12.56 -3.97
CA PHE A 461 1.54 -13.24 -3.10
C PHE A 461 0.39 -12.30 -2.76
N ALA A 462 -0.82 -12.85 -2.69
CA ALA A 462 -1.97 -12.21 -2.11
C ALA A 462 -2.26 -12.82 -0.73
N TYR A 463 -2.55 -11.96 0.24
CA TYR A 463 -2.97 -12.32 1.57
C TYR A 463 -4.42 -11.86 1.72
N VAL A 464 -5.33 -12.80 1.94
CA VAL A 464 -6.77 -12.53 1.94
C VAL A 464 -7.32 -12.79 3.33
N ALA A 465 -8.02 -11.81 3.89
CA ALA A 465 -8.89 -11.99 5.04
C ALA A 465 -10.21 -12.57 4.54
N ASP A 466 -10.47 -13.84 4.85
CA ASP A 466 -11.60 -14.64 4.36
C ASP A 466 -12.60 -14.93 5.48
N GLY A 467 -12.89 -13.91 6.29
CA GLY A 467 -13.94 -13.91 7.29
C GLY A 467 -13.86 -15.11 8.22
N VAL A 468 -14.95 -15.87 8.30
CA VAL A 468 -15.04 -17.06 9.16
C VAL A 468 -14.07 -18.20 8.80
N ASN A 469 -13.50 -18.17 7.60
CA ASN A 469 -12.53 -19.17 7.12
C ASN A 469 -11.07 -18.80 7.45
N GLY A 470 -10.86 -17.67 8.13
CA GLY A 470 -9.56 -17.16 8.55
C GLY A 470 -8.78 -16.45 7.44
N MET A 471 -7.47 -16.66 7.37
CA MET A 471 -6.60 -16.01 6.39
C MET A 471 -6.13 -17.00 5.31
N LYS A 472 -6.06 -16.56 4.05
CA LYS A 472 -5.45 -17.31 2.94
C LYS A 472 -4.17 -16.64 2.46
N VAL A 473 -3.17 -17.45 2.10
CA VAL A 473 -1.98 -17.02 1.36
C VAL A 473 -2.01 -17.67 -0.01
N ILE A 474 -2.05 -16.83 -1.04
CA ILE A 474 -2.22 -17.23 -2.42
C ILE A 474 -0.98 -16.79 -3.19
N GLN A 475 -0.28 -17.72 -3.80
CA GLN A 475 0.79 -17.40 -4.74
C GLN A 475 0.15 -16.94 -6.05
N MET A 476 0.47 -15.73 -6.47
CA MET A 476 -0.08 -15.09 -7.66
C MET A 476 0.86 -15.24 -8.86
N THR A 477 2.15 -15.38 -8.62
CA THR A 477 3.12 -15.64 -9.68
C THR A 477 4.19 -16.62 -9.24
N SER A 478 4.52 -17.60 -10.08
CA SER A 478 5.60 -18.55 -9.82
C SER A 478 6.29 -18.98 -11.11
N PRO A 479 7.59 -19.33 -11.06
CA PRO A 479 8.30 -19.84 -12.22
C PRO A 479 7.64 -21.06 -12.87
N ASP A 480 7.02 -21.96 -12.09
CA ASP A 480 6.34 -23.15 -12.60
C ASP A 480 5.00 -22.84 -13.28
N SER A 481 4.21 -21.92 -12.71
CA SER A 481 2.86 -21.61 -13.23
C SER A 481 2.90 -20.78 -14.51
N GLN A 482 4.00 -20.06 -14.77
CA GLN A 482 4.08 -19.11 -15.87
C GLN A 482 5.49 -18.98 -16.44
N ARG A 483 5.66 -19.42 -17.70
CA ARG A 483 6.91 -19.36 -18.47
C ARG A 483 7.48 -17.95 -18.69
N ASN A 484 6.64 -16.91 -18.57
CA ASN A 484 6.97 -15.49 -18.81
C ASN A 484 6.64 -14.60 -17.59
N PHE A 485 6.96 -15.03 -16.37
CA PHE A 485 6.69 -14.23 -15.16
C PHE A 485 7.55 -12.96 -15.03
N TYR A 486 8.54 -12.79 -15.90
CA TYR A 486 9.33 -11.57 -16.01
C TYR A 486 8.59 -10.52 -16.85
N GLY A 487 8.50 -9.29 -16.34
CA GLY A 487 7.95 -8.16 -17.09
C GLY A 487 7.35 -7.11 -16.16
N PHE A 488 6.77 -6.05 -16.75
CA PHE A 488 6.05 -5.05 -15.98
C PHE A 488 4.78 -5.64 -15.38
N SER A 489 3.93 -6.36 -16.11
CA SER A 489 2.70 -6.90 -15.52
C SER A 489 2.47 -8.37 -15.89
N PRO A 490 3.15 -9.31 -15.20
CA PRO A 490 2.89 -10.73 -15.42
C PRO A 490 1.45 -11.07 -15.05
N LYS A 491 0.87 -12.06 -15.74
CA LYS A 491 -0.50 -12.50 -15.50
C LYS A 491 -0.60 -13.19 -14.13
N PRO A 492 -1.56 -12.82 -13.27
CA PRO A 492 -1.75 -13.49 -12.00
C PRO A 492 -2.33 -14.91 -12.20
N MET A 493 -1.70 -15.90 -11.61
CA MET A 493 -2.11 -17.31 -11.58
C MET A 493 -2.28 -17.73 -10.12
N PRO A 494 -3.47 -17.49 -9.52
CA PRO A 494 -3.74 -17.79 -8.11
C PRO A 494 -3.59 -19.27 -7.77
N GLU A 495 -2.78 -19.57 -6.76
CA GLU A 495 -2.57 -20.90 -6.20
C GLU A 495 -2.58 -20.81 -4.67
N LEU A 496 -3.46 -21.56 -3.99
CA LEU A 496 -3.46 -21.62 -2.52
C LEU A 496 -2.18 -22.33 -2.06
N VAL A 497 -1.35 -21.63 -1.29
CA VAL A 497 -0.09 -22.18 -0.76
C VAL A 497 -0.13 -22.41 0.74
N ALA A 498 -0.88 -21.58 1.47
CA ALA A 498 -1.06 -21.69 2.91
C ALA A 498 -2.39 -21.06 3.36
N TRP A 499 -2.87 -21.47 4.53
CA TRP A 499 -4.06 -20.91 5.17
C TRP A 499 -3.88 -20.87 6.69
N ALA A 500 -4.62 -20.01 7.39
CA ALA A 500 -4.58 -19.92 8.84
C ALA A 500 -6.00 -19.83 9.39
N LYS A 501 -6.30 -20.61 10.43
CA LYS A 501 -7.48 -20.38 11.25
C LYS A 501 -7.18 -19.27 12.27
N THR A 502 -7.91 -18.18 12.18
CA THR A 502 -7.83 -17.04 13.11
C THR A 502 -8.69 -17.26 14.35
N LYS A 503 -8.49 -16.45 15.40
CA LYS A 503 -9.30 -16.54 16.63
C LYS A 503 -10.75 -16.12 16.42
N GLY A 504 -10.98 -15.07 15.64
CA GLY A 504 -12.29 -14.62 15.16
C GLY A 504 -12.31 -14.44 13.64
N PRO A 505 -13.44 -14.00 13.05
CA PRO A 505 -13.52 -13.75 11.62
C PRO A 505 -12.50 -12.71 11.16
N ALA A 506 -11.68 -13.06 10.15
CA ALA A 506 -10.68 -12.18 9.56
C ALA A 506 -11.35 -11.18 8.60
N ILE A 507 -11.24 -9.89 8.88
CA ILE A 507 -11.99 -8.84 8.16
C ILE A 507 -11.11 -7.76 7.54
N ALA A 508 -9.83 -7.72 7.88
CA ALA A 508 -8.89 -6.70 7.46
C ALA A 508 -7.48 -7.25 7.32
N MET A 509 -6.68 -6.64 6.45
CA MET A 509 -5.26 -6.96 6.30
C MET A 509 -4.41 -5.69 6.41
N SER A 510 -3.29 -5.76 7.14
CA SER A 510 -2.27 -4.69 7.10
C SER A 510 -1.59 -4.69 5.75
N ARG A 511 -1.44 -3.51 5.13
CA ARG A 511 -0.62 -3.38 3.92
C ARG A 511 0.85 -3.60 4.26
N GLY A 512 1.59 -4.19 3.33
CA GLY A 512 3.05 -4.31 3.44
C GLY A 512 3.75 -2.97 3.23
N LEU A 513 5.01 -2.89 3.66
CA LEU A 513 5.90 -1.76 3.44
C LEU A 513 6.02 -1.45 1.94
N ALA A 514 5.66 -0.23 1.53
CA ALA A 514 5.75 0.22 0.14
C ALA A 514 7.21 0.40 -0.29
N ARG A 515 7.70 -0.39 -1.26
CA ARG A 515 9.14 -0.42 -1.63
C ARG A 515 9.55 0.36 -2.87
N ASP A 516 8.59 0.72 -3.70
CA ASP A 516 8.79 1.48 -4.95
C ASP A 516 8.17 2.88 -4.90
N ARG A 517 7.73 3.32 -3.73
CA ARG A 517 7.15 4.64 -3.48
C ARG A 517 8.18 5.58 -2.85
N ALA A 518 8.29 6.79 -3.37
CA ALA A 518 9.21 7.82 -2.86
C ALA A 518 8.52 9.16 -2.61
N VAL A 519 7.30 9.31 -3.12
CA VAL A 519 6.50 10.54 -3.10
C VAL A 519 5.01 10.18 -3.09
N ASP A 520 4.19 11.03 -2.50
CA ASP A 520 2.74 10.92 -2.57
C ASP A 520 2.14 11.62 -3.80
N GLU A 521 0.83 11.45 -4.00
CA GLU A 521 0.06 11.96 -5.13
C GLU A 521 0.00 13.49 -5.20
N THR A 522 0.22 14.18 -4.07
CA THR A 522 0.34 15.64 -3.95
C THR A 522 1.78 16.16 -4.04
N GLY A 523 2.75 15.27 -4.28
CA GLY A 523 4.16 15.63 -4.46
C GLY A 523 4.96 15.73 -3.16
N GLY A 524 4.41 15.27 -2.02
CA GLY A 524 5.11 15.21 -0.75
C GLY A 524 6.15 14.10 -0.74
N GLN A 525 7.40 14.45 -0.46
CA GLN A 525 8.50 13.50 -0.42
C GLN A 525 8.37 12.56 0.79
N ILE A 526 8.65 11.27 0.56
CA ILE A 526 8.59 10.22 1.60
C ILE A 526 9.99 9.66 1.88
N ALA A 527 10.80 9.55 0.83
CA ALA A 527 12.05 8.79 0.84
C ALA A 527 13.28 9.66 0.58
N ILE A 528 14.43 9.19 1.07
CA ILE A 528 15.72 9.88 0.93
C ILE A 528 16.32 9.66 -0.47
N PHE A 529 16.97 10.68 -1.04
CA PHE A 529 17.57 10.62 -2.40
C PHE A 529 19.11 10.60 -2.41
N GLY A 530 19.74 10.69 -1.24
CA GLY A 530 21.17 10.42 -1.02
C GLY A 530 22.16 11.39 -1.66
N ARG A 531 21.70 12.49 -2.28
CA ARG A 531 22.54 13.54 -2.87
C ARG A 531 21.89 14.91 -2.73
N LEU A 532 22.69 15.94 -2.46
CA LEU A 532 22.22 17.31 -2.26
C LEU A 532 21.35 17.82 -3.42
N GLY A 533 20.12 18.22 -3.12
CA GLY A 533 19.14 18.73 -4.08
C GLY A 533 18.45 17.67 -4.94
N SER A 534 18.82 16.39 -4.78
CA SER A 534 18.11 15.30 -5.45
C SER A 534 16.79 15.02 -4.73
N ARG A 535 15.72 14.84 -5.49
CA ARG A 535 14.37 14.68 -4.94
C ARG A 535 13.40 14.05 -5.95
N PRO A 536 12.24 13.54 -5.53
CA PRO A 536 11.15 13.28 -6.46
C PRO A 536 10.61 14.59 -7.05
N PHE A 537 9.73 14.49 -8.04
CA PHE A 537 9.01 15.65 -8.56
C PHE A 537 8.03 16.24 -7.54
N THR A 538 7.82 17.54 -7.60
CA THR A 538 6.62 18.16 -6.98
C THR A 538 5.40 17.86 -7.83
N ARG A 539 4.18 18.02 -7.29
CA ARG A 539 2.95 17.82 -8.06
C ARG A 539 2.92 18.63 -9.36
N ALA A 540 3.26 19.91 -9.30
CA ALA A 540 3.28 20.78 -10.47
C ALA A 540 4.32 20.34 -11.52
N GLU A 541 5.42 19.69 -11.12
CA GLU A 541 6.36 19.09 -12.06
C GLU A 541 5.83 17.78 -12.66
N MET A 542 5.16 16.94 -11.85
CA MET A 542 4.50 15.73 -12.34
C MET A 542 3.44 16.07 -13.40
N GLU A 543 2.60 17.06 -13.13
CA GLU A 543 1.51 17.48 -14.02
C GLU A 543 1.99 17.91 -15.40
N ARG A 544 3.21 18.47 -15.52
CA ARG A 544 3.79 18.80 -16.84
C ARG A 544 4.05 17.58 -17.71
N LEU A 545 4.08 16.38 -17.14
CA LEU A 545 4.26 15.13 -17.88
C LEU A 545 2.94 14.55 -18.39
N PHE A 546 1.79 14.98 -17.86
CA PHE A 546 0.51 14.36 -18.22
C PHE A 546 -0.64 15.34 -18.43
N LEU A 547 -0.44 16.64 -18.24
CA LEU A 547 -1.42 17.70 -18.50
C LEU A 547 -0.90 18.70 -19.52
N THR A 548 -1.84 19.21 -20.32
CA THR A 548 -1.66 20.43 -21.09
C THR A 548 -1.66 21.66 -20.18
N ARG A 549 -1.28 22.83 -20.70
CA ARG A 549 -1.36 24.10 -19.96
C ARG A 549 -2.79 24.46 -19.53
N GLY A 550 -3.80 23.95 -20.23
CA GLY A 550 -5.22 24.13 -19.88
C GLY A 550 -5.74 23.14 -18.82
N GLY A 551 -4.90 22.24 -18.30
CA GLY A 551 -5.29 21.27 -17.28
C GLY A 551 -5.97 20.00 -17.81
N PHE A 552 -6.02 19.81 -19.13
CA PHE A 552 -6.55 18.59 -19.75
C PHE A 552 -5.46 17.52 -19.89
N PRO A 553 -5.79 16.22 -19.72
CA PRO A 553 -4.87 15.12 -19.98
C PRO A 553 -4.21 15.24 -21.36
N TRP A 554 -2.87 15.29 -21.38
CA TRP A 554 -2.08 15.31 -22.59
C TRP A 554 -1.66 13.88 -22.94
N LYS A 555 -2.11 13.39 -24.10
CA LYS A 555 -1.85 12.03 -24.58
C LYS A 555 -0.93 12.03 -25.79
N VAL A 556 -0.17 10.94 -25.95
CA VAL A 556 0.78 10.72 -27.04
C VAL A 556 0.63 9.32 -27.64
N SER A 557 1.04 9.17 -28.90
CA SER A 557 1.25 7.87 -29.55
C SER A 557 2.74 7.66 -29.83
N ASP A 558 3.17 6.41 -29.82
CA ASP A 558 4.51 6.01 -30.27
C ASP A 558 4.58 5.78 -31.79
N ASP A 559 3.43 5.83 -32.47
CA ASP A 559 3.37 5.76 -33.93
C ASP A 559 3.99 7.03 -34.54
N VAL A 560 4.89 6.83 -35.51
CA VAL A 560 5.55 7.93 -36.20
C VAL A 560 4.58 8.56 -37.20
N ASP A 561 4.04 9.74 -36.87
CA ASP A 561 3.29 10.56 -37.83
C ASP A 561 4.24 11.49 -38.61
N MET A 562 4.57 11.09 -39.84
CA MET A 562 5.38 11.91 -40.75
C MET A 562 4.66 13.19 -41.20
N GLY A 563 3.32 13.25 -41.11
CA GLY A 563 2.52 14.45 -41.42
C GLY A 563 2.67 15.57 -40.38
N ALA A 564 2.96 15.21 -39.11
CA ALA A 564 3.30 16.17 -38.06
C ALA A 564 4.70 16.78 -38.24
N TRP A 565 5.60 16.08 -38.93
CA TRP A 565 6.99 16.50 -39.18
C TRP A 565 7.15 17.44 -40.38
N VAL A 566 6.30 17.29 -41.40
CA VAL A 566 6.38 18.12 -42.62
C VAL A 566 5.34 19.24 -42.48
N GLY A 567 5.78 20.42 -42.03
CA GLY A 567 4.96 21.56 -41.63
C GLY A 567 3.84 21.96 -42.62
N GLY A 568 2.69 21.31 -42.49
CA GLY A 568 1.47 21.57 -43.27
C GLY A 568 0.17 21.13 -42.59
N GLY A 569 0.22 20.32 -41.53
CA GLY A 569 -0.92 20.03 -40.68
C GLY A 569 -0.95 21.00 -39.50
N SER A 570 -2.08 21.69 -39.29
CA SER A 570 -2.30 22.49 -38.09
C SER A 570 -2.00 21.64 -36.86
N TRP A 571 -0.99 22.03 -36.07
CA TRP A 571 -0.89 21.59 -34.68
C TRP A 571 -2.27 21.77 -34.07
N ARG A 572 -2.88 20.70 -33.56
CA ARG A 572 -4.14 20.78 -32.83
C ARG A 572 -3.95 21.80 -31.71
N SER A 573 -4.42 23.02 -31.94
CA SER A 573 -4.44 24.07 -30.94
C SER A 573 -5.34 23.57 -29.82
N ALA A 574 -4.82 23.56 -28.61
CA ALA A 574 -5.51 23.14 -27.40
C ALA A 574 -6.69 24.06 -26.98
N ASP A 575 -7.29 24.80 -27.92
CA ASP A 575 -8.27 25.87 -27.69
C ASP A 575 -9.58 25.66 -28.49
N SER A 576 -10.06 24.43 -28.65
CA SER A 576 -11.45 24.22 -29.12
C SER A 576 -12.23 23.39 -28.10
N ALA A 577 -13.04 24.09 -27.31
CA ALA A 577 -14.14 23.49 -26.57
C ALA A 577 -15.18 22.94 -27.58
N PRO A 578 -15.93 21.87 -27.24
CA PRO A 578 -16.98 21.39 -28.13
C PRO A 578 -18.14 22.39 -28.14
N GLU A 579 -18.43 22.96 -29.31
CA GLU A 579 -19.65 23.73 -29.55
C GLU A 579 -20.86 22.79 -29.43
N LEU A 580 -21.81 23.19 -28.58
CA LEU A 580 -23.13 22.59 -28.45
C LEU A 580 -23.94 22.94 -29.71
N GLU A 581 -24.39 21.93 -30.45
CA GLU A 581 -25.37 22.10 -31.54
C GLU A 581 -26.72 22.56 -30.95
N GLU A 582 -27.05 23.84 -31.14
CA GLU A 582 -28.43 24.33 -31.02
C GLU A 582 -29.25 23.91 -32.23
N ALA A 583 -30.26 23.09 -31.98
CA ALA A 583 -31.32 22.78 -32.90
C ALA A 583 -32.30 23.96 -33.06
N GLN A 584 -32.32 24.61 -34.22
CA GLN A 584 -33.46 25.37 -34.76
C GLN A 584 -33.41 25.20 -36.30
N GLY A 585 -34.44 24.79 -37.04
CA GLY A 585 -35.88 24.92 -36.80
C GLY A 585 -36.46 25.99 -37.74
N GLY A 586 -36.82 25.60 -38.97
CA GLY A 586 -37.96 26.19 -39.69
C GLY A 586 -37.72 27.33 -40.71
N GLN A 587 -38.07 26.98 -41.96
CA GLN A 587 -38.50 27.79 -43.12
C GLN A 587 -37.50 28.69 -43.85
#